data_AF-A0A7C5X3C9-F1
#
_entry.id   AF-A0A7C5X3C9-F1
#
_cell.length_a   1.000
_cell.length_b   1.000
_cell.length_c   1.000
_cell.angle_alpha   90.00
_cell.angle_beta   90.00
_cell.angle_gamma   90.00
#
_symmetry.space_group_name_H-M   'P 1'
#
loop_
_entity.id
_entity.type
_entity.pdbx_description
1 polymer ?
#
loop_
_entity_poly.entity_id
_entity_poly.type
_entity_poly.pdbx_seq_one_letter_code
_entity_poly.pdbx_strand_id
1 'polypeptide(L)'
;ALALLLGEPFEKLPFVRLEALAEKILGFYVTYRDTMRVSVRLRGGAVELVVEDREAPLTVVLGLEEMGEGEVRFRALLGDRTLPVVFRVKGKETELIYERYKLRRIAPLG
;
A
#
# COMPACT_ATOMS: atom_id res chain seq x y z
N ALA A 1 11.60 23.08 -5.37
CA ALA A 1 12.56 22.84 -6.45
C ALA A 1 14.00 22.89 -5.91
N LEU A 2 14.48 21.78 -5.33
CA LEU A 2 15.86 21.59 -4.85
C LEU A 2 16.58 20.47 -5.64
N ALA A 3 15.83 19.54 -6.24
CA ALA A 3 16.37 18.38 -6.92
C ALA A 3 17.11 18.68 -8.24
N LEU A 4 16.64 19.65 -9.02
CA LEU A 4 17.33 20.07 -10.26
C LEU A 4 18.74 20.62 -9.98
N LEU A 5 19.01 21.09 -8.76
CA LEU A 5 20.31 21.59 -8.33
C LEU A 5 21.27 20.48 -7.85
N LEU A 6 20.76 19.28 -7.54
CA LEU A 6 21.55 18.18 -6.97
C LEU A 6 22.07 17.19 -8.02
N GLY A 7 21.71 17.33 -9.30
CA GLY A 7 22.14 16.43 -10.37
C GLY A 7 21.62 14.99 -10.28
N GLU A 8 20.87 14.67 -9.21
CA GLU A 8 20.16 13.41 -9.02
C GLU A 8 18.95 13.34 -9.98
N PRO A 9 18.72 12.19 -10.66
CA PRO A 9 17.52 11.99 -11.46
C PRO A 9 16.27 12.21 -10.61
N PHE A 10 15.38 13.09 -11.06
CA PHE A 10 14.14 13.43 -10.35
C PHE A 10 13.31 12.20 -9.96
N GLU A 11 13.33 11.17 -10.79
CA GLU A 11 12.62 9.90 -10.59
C GLU A 11 13.15 9.08 -9.39
N LYS A 12 14.38 9.34 -8.94
CA LYS A 12 14.97 8.65 -7.79
C LYS A 12 14.59 9.26 -6.45
N LEU A 13 13.99 10.46 -6.46
CA LEU A 13 13.63 11.16 -5.23
C LEU A 13 12.55 10.37 -4.46
N PRO A 14 12.70 10.21 -3.13
CA PRO A 14 11.78 9.41 -2.32
C PRO A 14 10.30 9.80 -2.47
N PHE A 15 9.98 11.09 -2.53
CA PHE A 15 8.59 11.56 -2.65
C PHE A 15 7.98 11.25 -4.02
N VAL A 16 8.75 11.39 -5.10
CA VAL A 16 8.30 11.04 -6.47
C VAL A 16 8.01 9.53 -6.56
N ARG A 17 8.91 8.72 -5.98
CA ARG A 17 8.71 7.27 -5.91
C ARG A 17 7.48 6.91 -5.07
N LEU A 18 7.22 7.63 -3.98
CA LEU A 18 6.06 7.42 -3.12
C LEU A 18 4.74 7.77 -3.82
N GLU A 19 4.71 8.86 -4.60
CA GLU A 19 3.55 9.28 -5.40
C GLU A 19 3.25 8.28 -6.51
N ALA A 20 4.27 7.90 -7.30
CA ALA A 20 4.12 6.88 -8.34
C ALA A 20 3.71 5.51 -7.78
N LEU A 21 4.11 5.22 -6.54
CA LEU A 21 3.67 4.03 -5.82
C LEU A 21 2.20 4.13 -5.42
N ALA A 22 1.76 5.29 -4.91
CA ALA A 22 0.39 5.50 -4.44
C ALA A 22 -0.64 5.17 -5.53
N GLU A 23 -0.43 5.58 -6.78
CA GLU A 23 -1.32 5.24 -7.90
C GLU A 23 -1.50 3.72 -8.11
N LYS A 24 -0.44 2.95 -7.79
CA LYS A 24 -0.38 1.50 -8.00
C LYS A 24 -0.92 0.69 -6.82
N ILE A 25 -0.76 1.19 -5.60
CA ILE A 25 -1.12 0.45 -4.38
C ILE A 25 -2.41 0.93 -3.71
N LEU A 26 -2.82 2.18 -3.89
CA LEU A 26 -4.06 2.67 -3.28
C LEU A 26 -5.28 2.10 -4.02
N GLY A 27 -6.31 1.69 -3.29
CA GLY A 27 -7.54 1.15 -3.87
C GLY A 27 -8.22 0.12 -3.01
N PHE A 28 -9.20 -0.55 -3.62
CA PHE A 28 -9.97 -1.62 -3.00
C PHE A 28 -9.40 -2.98 -3.39
N TYR A 29 -9.29 -3.86 -2.41
CA TYR A 29 -8.69 -5.18 -2.51
C TYR A 29 -9.65 -6.23 -1.95
N VAL A 30 -9.71 -7.39 -2.60
CA VAL A 30 -10.54 -8.51 -2.14
C VAL A 30 -9.80 -9.84 -2.21
N THR A 31 -10.09 -10.71 -1.26
CA THR A 31 -9.63 -12.11 -1.31
C THR A 31 -10.33 -12.89 -2.43
N TYR A 32 -9.85 -14.10 -2.70
CA TYR A 32 -10.58 -15.03 -3.55
C TYR A 32 -11.97 -15.32 -2.95
N ARG A 33 -13.02 -15.25 -3.80
CA ARG A 33 -14.44 -15.34 -3.41
C ARG A 33 -14.91 -14.24 -2.43
N ASP A 34 -14.23 -13.10 -2.41
CA ASP A 34 -14.65 -11.90 -1.68
C ASP A 34 -14.91 -12.10 -0.18
N THR A 35 -14.22 -13.05 0.44
CA THR A 35 -14.38 -13.35 1.88
C THR A 35 -13.86 -12.24 2.80
N MET A 36 -13.01 -11.37 2.29
CA MET A 36 -12.46 -10.20 2.99
C MET A 36 -12.26 -9.09 1.98
N ARG A 37 -12.68 -7.87 2.35
CA ARG A 37 -12.48 -6.65 1.58
C ARG A 37 -11.64 -5.67 2.38
N VAL A 38 -10.75 -4.98 1.68
CA VAL A 38 -9.80 -4.05 2.28
C VAL A 38 -9.71 -2.82 1.39
N SER A 39 -9.71 -1.64 1.98
CA SER A 39 -9.30 -0.41 1.29
C SER A 39 -7.92 0.03 1.77
N VAL A 40 -7.05 0.36 0.82
CA VAL A 40 -5.72 0.92 1.09
C VAL A 40 -5.75 2.37 0.65
N ARG A 41 -5.53 3.30 1.58
CA ARG A 41 -5.73 4.74 1.35
C ARG A 41 -4.64 5.61 1.96
N LEU A 42 -4.47 6.80 1.40
CA LEU A 42 -3.63 7.83 2.01
C LEU A 42 -4.50 8.69 2.93
N ARG A 43 -4.14 8.79 4.21
CA ARG A 43 -4.81 9.65 5.18
C ARG A 43 -3.79 10.30 6.10
N GLY A 44 -3.85 11.62 6.23
CA GLY A 44 -2.94 12.37 7.13
C GLY A 44 -1.45 12.17 6.82
N GLY A 45 -1.09 11.90 5.56
CA GLY A 45 0.30 11.63 5.14
C GLY A 45 0.78 10.18 5.38
N ALA A 46 -0.08 9.30 5.88
CA ALA A 46 0.24 7.89 6.09
C ALA A 46 -0.61 6.99 5.18
N VAL A 47 -0.06 5.84 4.81
CA VAL A 47 -0.83 4.78 4.14
C VAL A 47 -1.56 3.98 5.21
N GLU A 48 -2.88 3.90 5.10
CA GLU A 48 -3.75 3.10 5.95
C GLU A 48 -4.26 1.88 5.18
N LEU A 49 -4.27 0.73 5.84
CA LEU A 49 -5.03 -0.45 5.44
C LEU A 49 -6.28 -0.54 6.30
N VAL A 50 -7.45 -0.52 5.68
CA VAL A 50 -8.74 -0.63 6.37
C VAL A 50 -9.40 -1.93 5.95
N VAL A 51 -9.51 -2.88 6.88
CA VAL A 51 -10.33 -4.06 6.69
C VAL A 51 -11.79 -3.63 6.81
N GLU A 52 -12.55 -3.80 5.74
CA GLU A 52 -13.96 -3.43 5.72
C GLU A 52 -14.76 -4.45 6.53
N ASP A 53 -15.30 -3.99 7.65
CA ASP A 53 -16.23 -4.71 8.50
C ASP A 53 -17.40 -3.78 8.82
N ARG A 54 -18.62 -4.33 8.89
CA ARG A 54 -19.85 -3.53 9.06
C ARG A 54 -19.94 -2.92 10.47
N GLU A 55 -19.39 -3.59 11.47
CA GLU A 55 -19.57 -3.22 12.88
C GLU A 55 -18.30 -2.57 13.44
N ALA A 56 -17.13 -3.06 13.06
CA ALA A 56 -15.86 -2.59 13.57
C ALA A 56 -14.74 -2.67 12.52
N PRO A 57 -14.60 -1.66 11.63
CA PRO A 57 -13.52 -1.65 10.66
C PRO A 57 -12.16 -1.55 11.35
N LEU A 58 -11.27 -2.51 11.08
CA LEU A 58 -9.89 -2.46 11.55
C LEU A 58 -9.09 -1.53 10.64
N THR A 59 -8.65 -0.40 11.17
CA THR A 59 -7.72 0.53 10.48
C THR A 59 -6.31 0.34 11.02
N VAL A 60 -5.35 0.09 10.13
CA VAL A 60 -3.95 -0.12 10.48
C VAL A 60 -3.08 0.83 9.68
N VAL A 61 -2.16 1.51 10.36
CA VAL A 61 -1.15 2.36 9.71
C VAL A 61 -0.02 1.49 9.19
N LEU A 62 0.38 1.75 7.94
CA LEU A 62 1.47 1.05 7.27
C LEU A 62 2.73 1.93 7.28
N GLY A 63 3.79 1.43 7.93
CA GLY A 63 5.13 2.00 7.83
C GLY A 63 5.87 1.41 6.64
N LEU A 64 6.40 2.26 5.75
CA LEU A 64 7.19 1.80 4.60
C LEU A 64 8.50 1.17 5.08
N GLU A 65 8.80 -0.05 4.63
CA GLU A 65 10.06 -0.73 4.92
C GLU A 65 11.00 -0.75 3.72
N GLU A 66 10.50 -1.13 2.55
CA GLU A 66 11.34 -1.32 1.36
C GLU A 66 10.55 -1.07 0.08
N MET A 67 11.20 -0.42 -0.89
CA MET A 67 10.68 -0.19 -2.24
C MET A 67 11.59 -0.84 -3.28
N GLY A 68 11.23 -2.04 -3.71
CA GLY A 68 11.92 -2.78 -4.77
C GLY A 68 11.25 -2.61 -6.14
N GLU A 69 11.81 -3.29 -7.14
CA GLU A 69 11.20 -3.41 -8.46
C GLU A 69 10.04 -4.41 -8.41
N GLY A 70 8.81 -3.93 -8.65
CA GLY A 70 7.61 -4.78 -8.69
C GLY A 70 7.14 -5.28 -7.33
N GLU A 71 7.83 -4.98 -6.22
CA GLU A 71 7.38 -5.30 -4.87
C GLU A 71 7.65 -4.14 -3.91
N VAL A 72 6.67 -3.83 -3.06
CA VAL A 72 6.82 -2.87 -1.97
C VAL A 72 6.39 -3.50 -0.66
N ARG A 73 7.24 -3.35 0.35
CA ARG A 73 7.04 -3.90 1.69
C ARG A 73 6.72 -2.78 2.66
N PHE A 74 5.66 -3.01 3.41
CA PHE A 74 5.25 -2.22 4.54
C PHE A 74 5.18 -3.11 5.77
N ARG A 75 5.13 -2.44 6.92
CA ARG A 75 4.84 -3.03 8.19
C ARG A 75 3.56 -2.43 8.75
N ALA A 76 2.56 -3.28 8.98
CA ALA A 76 1.36 -2.93 9.71
C ALA A 76 1.70 -2.78 11.19
N LEU A 77 1.40 -1.61 11.75
CA LEU A 77 1.63 -1.29 13.15
C LEU A 77 0.36 -1.61 13.96
N LEU A 78 0.35 -2.74 14.64
CA LEU A 78 -0.71 -3.11 15.59
C LEU A 78 -0.17 -2.89 17.01
N GLY A 79 -1.04 -2.60 17.97
CA GLY A 79 -0.63 -2.11 19.30
C GLY A 79 0.51 -2.90 19.97
N ASP A 80 0.48 -4.23 19.91
CA ASP A 80 1.43 -5.13 20.54
C ASP A 80 2.47 -5.75 19.58
N ARG A 81 2.24 -5.65 18.27
CA ARG A 81 3.03 -6.39 17.28
C ARG A 81 3.05 -5.68 15.95
N THR A 82 3.94 -6.14 15.09
CA THR A 82 3.96 -5.67 13.71
C THR A 82 3.80 -6.83 12.75
N LEU A 83 3.10 -6.60 11.64
CA LEU A 83 2.84 -7.62 10.62
C LEU A 83 3.40 -7.16 9.27
N PRO A 84 4.04 -8.05 8.50
CA PRO A 84 4.48 -7.71 7.15
C PRO A 84 3.28 -7.54 6.23
N VAL A 85 3.34 -6.52 5.39
CA VAL A 85 2.35 -6.22 4.36
C VAL A 85 3.08 -6.02 3.05
N VAL A 86 2.76 -6.83 2.04
CA VAL A 86 3.52 -6.84 0.79
C VAL A 86 2.60 -6.54 -0.39
N PHE A 87 2.93 -5.52 -1.16
CA PHE A 87 2.30 -5.24 -2.44
C PHE A 87 3.18 -5.77 -3.56
N ARG A 88 2.64 -6.64 -4.41
CA ARG A 88 3.28 -7.11 -5.63
C ARG A 88 2.61 -6.45 -6.81
N VAL A 89 3.36 -5.61 -7.52
CA VAL A 89 2.88 -4.85 -8.67
C VAL A 89 3.37 -5.53 -9.95
N LYS A 90 2.44 -6.03 -10.76
CA LYS A 90 2.69 -6.68 -12.04
C LYS A 90 1.93 -5.95 -13.13
N GLY A 91 2.59 -4.98 -13.77
CA GLY A 91 1.96 -4.13 -14.78
C GLY A 91 0.79 -3.33 -14.19
N LYS A 92 -0.44 -3.66 -14.60
CA LYS A 92 -1.67 -3.01 -14.12
C LYS A 92 -2.30 -3.74 -12.92
N GLU A 93 -1.85 -4.95 -12.62
CA GLU A 93 -2.38 -5.74 -11.50
C GLU A 93 -1.54 -5.51 -10.25
N THR A 94 -2.22 -5.38 -9.11
CA THR A 94 -1.56 -5.31 -7.80
C THR A 94 -2.16 -6.37 -6.89
N GLU A 95 -1.30 -7.22 -6.36
CA GLU A 95 -1.65 -8.17 -5.30
C GLU A 95 -1.18 -7.61 -3.95
N LEU A 96 -2.01 -7.79 -2.92
CA LEU A 96 -1.71 -7.45 -1.54
C LEU A 96 -1.62 -8.75 -0.73
N ILE A 97 -0.51 -8.94 -0.03
CA ILE A 97 -0.35 -10.00 0.98
C ILE A 97 -0.49 -9.35 2.35
N TYR A 98 -1.51 -9.76 3.09
CA TYR A 98 -1.78 -9.33 4.46
C TYR A 98 -2.15 -10.54 5.30
N GLU A 99 -1.40 -10.79 6.38
CA GLU A 99 -1.45 -12.04 7.13
C GLU A 99 -1.29 -13.28 6.22
N ARG A 100 -2.27 -14.19 6.23
CA ARG A 100 -2.34 -15.39 5.38
C ARG A 100 -3.11 -15.17 4.08
N TYR A 101 -3.59 -13.95 3.84
CA TYR A 101 -4.49 -13.66 2.72
C TYR A 101 -3.73 -13.02 1.56
N LYS A 102 -4.02 -13.52 0.36
CA LYS A 102 -3.73 -12.83 -0.89
C LYS A 102 -5.00 -12.11 -1.35
N LEU A 103 -4.91 -10.80 -1.52
CA LEU A 103 -5.96 -9.97 -2.06
C LEU A 103 -5.55 -9.42 -3.42
N ARG A 104 -6.53 -9.26 -4.31
CA ARG A 104 -6.33 -8.61 -5.62
C ARG A 104 -6.99 -7.25 -5.60
N ARG A 105 -6.33 -6.25 -6.17
CA ARG A 105 -6.92 -4.93 -6.40
C ARG A 105 -8.09 -5.07 -7.39
N ILE A 106 -9.24 -4.51 -7.05
CA ILE A 106 -10.45 -4.53 -7.88
C ILE A 106 -10.85 -3.15 -8.39
N ALA A 107 -10.43 -2.09 -7.70
CA ALA A 107 -10.71 -0.71 -8.10
C ALA A 107 -9.70 0.27 -7.49
N PRO A 108 -9.42 1.42 -8.15
CA PRO A 108 -8.75 2.55 -7.51
C PRO A 108 -9.64 3.17 -6.41
N LEU A 109 -9.07 4.02 -5.57
CA LEU A 109 -9.89 4.94 -4.76
C LEU A 109 -10.49 5.99 -5.70
N GLY A 110 -11.79 6.24 -5.56
CA GLY A 110 -12.49 7.29 -6.32
C GLY A 110 -12.07 8.69 -5.91
#